data_AF-A0A7X6XBY7-F1
#
_entry.id   AF-A0A7X6XBY7-F1
#
_cell.length_a   1.000
_cell.length_b   1.000
_cell.length_c   1.000
_cell.angle_alpha   90.00
_cell.angle_beta   90.00
_cell.angle_gamma   90.00
#
_symmetry.space_group_name_H-M   'P 1'
#
loop_
_entity.id
_entity.type
_entity.pdbx_description
1 polymer ?
#
loop_
_entity_poly.entity_id
_entity_poly.type
_entity_poly.pdbx_seq_one_letter_code
_entity_poly.pdbx_strand_id
1 'polypeptide(L)'
;VMLSGCTKRFTLTTTGENDKETKKTYVSNIICKPESKELLSIYEENEDKLLVKLDDLPKCSNLKVDSGGYEGLWTSFFVKPLAWLIVKLGQLVKSHGLSIMIMGILLRVIMFPLSKKSANTNEKMQYAQKDLKNLEKKYKGKEDKESMMAKSQEMMMIYKKHEISPMSGCIFAFLQLPIFFAFLEAVYRVPAFFEENLWKFNLGMTPTEGFAVNNYWYLILVVLIILATYFSFKNMNVSADEAQAKQMKMMSTFMIVFISIVSFTLPTAIALYWIVSNGFTIIQNLILKKGKK
;
A
#
# COMPACT_ATOMS: atom_id res chain seq x y z
N VAL A 1 -9.31 -3.80 -18.97
CA VAL A 1 -9.95 -4.27 -17.71
C VAL A 1 -9.50 -3.35 -16.57
N MET A 2 -10.06 -2.14 -16.49
CA MET A 2 -9.90 -1.26 -15.32
C MET A 2 -11.18 -1.36 -14.49
N LEU A 3 -11.19 -2.26 -13.51
CA LEU A 3 -12.24 -2.37 -12.48
C LEU A 3 -12.06 -1.27 -11.41
N SER A 4 -11.78 -0.03 -11.83
CA SER A 4 -11.41 1.05 -10.92
C SER A 4 -12.63 1.90 -10.58
N GLY A 5 -13.25 1.62 -9.44
CA GLY A 5 -13.98 2.64 -8.68
C GLY A 5 -12.98 3.68 -8.15
N CYS A 6 -12.36 4.47 -9.02
CA CYS A 6 -11.36 5.46 -8.60
C CYS A 6 -11.98 6.47 -7.63
N THR A 7 -11.21 6.88 -6.61
CA THR A 7 -11.52 8.09 -5.82
C THR A 7 -11.68 9.27 -6.76
N LYS A 8 -12.87 9.88 -6.77
CA LYS A 8 -13.18 11.08 -7.55
C LYS A 8 -12.98 12.30 -6.66
N ARG A 9 -12.48 13.37 -7.25
CA ARG A 9 -12.06 14.56 -6.52
C ARG A 9 -12.60 15.83 -7.16
N PHE A 10 -12.89 16.82 -6.34
CA PHE A 10 -13.19 18.18 -6.76
C PHE A 10 -12.24 19.15 -6.05
N THR A 11 -11.89 20.24 -6.71
CA THR A 11 -10.97 21.24 -6.16
C THR A 11 -11.74 22.51 -5.88
N LEU A 12 -11.52 23.07 -4.69
CA LEU A 12 -11.97 24.39 -4.32
C LEU A 12 -10.76 25.32 -4.32
N THR A 13 -10.91 26.48 -4.96
CA THR A 13 -9.92 27.56 -4.91
C THR A 13 -10.42 28.59 -3.91
N THR A 14 -9.68 28.80 -2.84
CA THR A 14 -9.95 29.86 -1.87
C THR A 14 -8.90 30.95 -2.03
N THR A 15 -9.35 32.18 -2.26
CA THR A 15 -8.47 33.35 -2.32
C THR A 15 -8.25 33.86 -0.90
N GLY A 16 -7.00 33.80 -0.41
CA GLY A 16 -6.66 34.36 0.91
C GLY A 16 -6.38 35.86 0.86
N GLU A 17 -6.22 36.50 2.03
CA GLU A 17 -5.99 37.95 2.22
C GLU A 17 -4.82 38.57 1.43
N ASN A 18 -3.94 37.76 0.84
CA ASN A 18 -2.76 38.20 0.07
C ASN A 18 -2.84 37.88 -1.44
N ASP A 19 -4.05 37.73 -2.01
CA ASP A 19 -4.28 37.29 -3.41
C ASP A 19 -3.63 35.95 -3.80
N LYS A 20 -3.19 35.16 -2.80
CA LYS A 20 -2.68 33.81 -3.03
C LYS A 20 -3.86 32.84 -3.13
N GLU A 21 -4.09 32.33 -4.34
CA GLU A 21 -5.01 31.22 -4.58
C GLU A 21 -4.50 29.95 -3.89
N THR A 22 -5.24 29.47 -2.90
CA THR A 22 -5.00 28.16 -2.29
C THR A 22 -5.99 27.17 -2.87
N LYS A 23 -5.47 26.15 -3.58
CA LYS A 23 -6.28 25.07 -4.16
C LYS A 23 -6.31 23.90 -3.19
N LYS A 24 -7.49 23.61 -2.63
CA LYS A 24 -7.71 22.45 -1.75
C LYS A 24 -8.60 21.43 -2.44
N THR A 25 -8.22 20.16 -2.36
CA THR A 25 -8.90 19.08 -3.07
C THR A 25 -9.68 18.21 -2.09
N TYR A 26 -10.93 17.93 -2.42
CA TYR A 26 -11.86 17.12 -1.64
C TYR A 26 -12.34 15.92 -2.47
N VAL A 27 -12.94 14.93 -1.83
CA VAL A 27 -13.35 13.67 -2.47
C VAL A 27 -14.85 13.71 -2.74
N SER A 28 -15.28 13.49 -3.99
CA SER A 28 -16.70 13.57 -4.36
C SER A 28 -17.50 12.29 -4.10
N ASN A 29 -16.84 11.15 -3.91
CA ASN A 29 -17.48 9.87 -3.61
C ASN A 29 -17.18 9.41 -2.17
N ILE A 30 -17.43 10.26 -1.18
CA ILE A 30 -17.29 9.89 0.24
C ILE A 30 -18.26 8.77 0.63
N ILE A 31 -17.90 7.95 1.62
CA ILE A 31 -18.74 6.82 2.08
C ILE A 31 -19.46 7.07 3.40
N CYS A 32 -19.15 8.18 4.07
CA CYS A 32 -19.80 8.64 5.29
C CYS A 32 -19.74 10.16 5.42
N LYS A 33 -20.67 10.74 6.18
CA LYS A 33 -20.70 12.17 6.50
C LYS A 33 -19.54 12.55 7.43
N PRO A 34 -18.87 13.68 7.18
CA PRO A 34 -17.94 14.31 8.13
C PRO A 34 -18.59 14.54 9.50
N GLU A 35 -17.79 14.56 10.56
CA GLU A 35 -18.27 14.82 11.93
C GLU A 35 -18.00 16.25 12.39
N SER A 36 -16.99 16.91 11.81
CA SER A 36 -16.70 18.31 12.05
C SER A 36 -17.68 19.20 11.29
N LYS A 37 -18.17 20.25 11.96
CA LYS A 37 -19.10 21.21 11.34
C LYS A 37 -18.49 21.93 10.14
N GLU A 38 -17.20 22.26 10.21
CA GLU A 38 -16.47 22.95 9.15
C GLU A 38 -16.34 22.07 7.90
N LEU A 39 -15.97 20.80 8.04
CA LEU A 39 -15.89 19.92 6.88
C LEU A 39 -17.29 19.61 6.34
N LEU A 40 -18.28 19.39 7.23
CA LEU A 40 -19.65 19.14 6.81
C LEU A 40 -20.23 20.30 5.99
N SER A 41 -20.06 21.56 6.41
CA SER A 41 -20.57 22.71 5.65
C SER A 41 -19.94 22.82 4.26
N ILE A 42 -18.66 22.49 4.12
CA ILE A 42 -17.98 22.46 2.81
C ILE A 42 -18.65 21.43 1.88
N TYR A 43 -19.02 20.25 2.40
CA TYR A 43 -19.70 19.22 1.62
C TYR A 43 -21.16 19.59 1.32
N GLU A 44 -21.86 20.26 2.24
CA GLU A 44 -23.23 20.76 2.04
C GLU A 44 -23.28 21.87 0.98
N GLU A 45 -22.35 22.83 1.04
CA GLU A 45 -22.25 23.94 0.08
C GLU A 45 -21.86 23.48 -1.34
N ASN A 46 -21.31 22.28 -1.48
CA ASN A 46 -20.82 21.73 -2.75
C ASN A 46 -21.49 20.39 -3.09
N GLU A 47 -22.73 20.18 -2.66
CA GLU A 47 -23.46 18.94 -2.89
C GLU A 47 -23.61 18.61 -4.39
N ASP A 48 -23.69 19.63 -5.25
CA ASP A 48 -23.72 19.52 -6.71
C ASP A 48 -22.48 18.83 -7.31
N LYS A 49 -21.35 18.87 -6.60
CA LYS A 49 -20.08 18.25 -7.01
C LYS A 49 -19.92 16.83 -6.46
N LEU A 50 -20.84 16.37 -5.62
CA LEU A 50 -20.80 15.03 -5.04
C LEU A 50 -21.43 14.00 -5.98
N LEU A 51 -20.86 12.80 -5.98
CA LEU A 51 -21.40 11.65 -6.74
C LEU A 51 -22.38 10.82 -5.91
N VAL A 52 -22.59 11.23 -4.66
CA VAL A 52 -23.43 10.59 -3.65
C VAL A 52 -24.27 11.67 -2.99
N LYS A 53 -25.54 11.37 -2.72
CA LYS A 53 -26.38 12.28 -1.95
C LYS A 53 -25.89 12.30 -0.52
N LEU A 54 -25.65 13.49 0.02
CA LEU A 54 -25.09 13.60 1.36
C LEU A 54 -26.06 12.98 2.36
N ASP A 55 -27.38 13.22 2.21
CA ASP A 55 -28.44 12.72 3.09
C ASP A 55 -28.50 11.21 3.26
N ASP A 56 -28.13 10.45 2.23
CA ASP A 56 -28.15 8.99 2.26
C ASP A 56 -26.96 8.38 3.02
N LEU A 57 -25.97 9.21 3.39
CA LEU A 57 -24.75 8.76 4.07
C LEU A 57 -24.91 8.77 5.60
N PRO A 58 -24.49 7.72 6.31
CA PRO A 58 -24.40 7.74 7.76
C PRO A 58 -23.23 8.62 8.20
N LYS A 59 -23.25 9.07 9.45
CA LYS A 59 -22.04 9.62 10.10
C LYS A 59 -20.91 8.58 10.09
N CYS A 60 -19.66 9.02 9.98
CA CYS A 60 -18.53 8.09 9.95
C CYS A 60 -18.49 7.15 11.16
N SER A 61 -18.78 7.63 12.37
CA SER A 61 -18.98 6.81 13.57
C SER A 61 -19.99 5.65 13.42
N ASN A 62 -21.02 5.84 12.61
CA ASN A 62 -22.07 4.84 12.36
C ASN A 62 -21.98 4.22 10.96
N LEU A 63 -20.81 4.31 10.32
CA LEU A 63 -20.53 3.67 9.04
C LEU A 63 -20.90 2.18 9.11
N LYS A 64 -21.54 1.68 8.06
CA LYS A 64 -21.82 0.26 7.83
C LYS A 64 -21.21 -0.16 6.50
N VAL A 65 -21.07 -1.46 6.27
CA VAL A 65 -20.48 -1.96 5.02
C VAL A 65 -21.40 -1.72 3.82
N ASP A 66 -22.71 -1.68 4.05
CA ASP A 66 -23.77 -1.51 3.05
C ASP A 66 -24.22 -0.05 2.85
N SER A 67 -23.67 0.91 3.60
CA SER A 67 -24.11 2.31 3.52
C SER A 67 -23.65 3.02 2.25
N GLY A 68 -24.44 3.98 1.75
CA GLY A 68 -24.08 4.81 0.59
C GLY A 68 -24.22 4.12 -0.77
N GLY A 69 -25.18 3.21 -0.92
CA GLY A 69 -25.54 2.60 -2.21
C GLY A 69 -24.48 1.66 -2.82
N TYR A 70 -24.78 1.08 -3.98
CA TYR A 70 -23.82 0.25 -4.72
C TYR A 70 -23.01 1.11 -5.70
N GLU A 71 -21.69 1.04 -5.61
CA GLU A 71 -20.76 1.77 -6.49
C GLU A 71 -19.85 0.86 -7.33
N GLY A 72 -19.99 -0.46 -7.17
CA GLY A 72 -19.15 -1.44 -7.84
C GLY A 72 -18.66 -2.56 -6.93
N LEU A 73 -18.23 -3.67 -7.54
CA LEU A 73 -17.71 -4.85 -6.83
C LEU A 73 -16.46 -4.51 -6.01
N TRP A 74 -15.56 -3.71 -6.57
CA TRP A 74 -14.33 -3.26 -5.90
C TRP A 74 -14.63 -2.55 -4.58
N THR A 75 -15.46 -1.50 -4.66
CA THR A 75 -15.85 -0.70 -3.50
C THR A 75 -16.58 -1.55 -2.46
N SER A 76 -17.48 -2.42 -2.90
CA SER A 76 -18.34 -3.20 -2.01
C SER A 76 -17.59 -4.33 -1.28
N PHE A 77 -16.62 -4.97 -1.94
CA PHE A 77 -15.89 -6.11 -1.36
C PHE A 77 -14.56 -5.74 -0.70
N PHE A 78 -13.92 -4.64 -1.11
CA PHE A 78 -12.61 -4.27 -0.58
C PHE A 78 -12.67 -2.97 0.22
N VAL A 79 -13.19 -1.89 -0.36
CA VAL A 79 -13.08 -0.55 0.23
C VAL A 79 -14.00 -0.36 1.42
N LYS A 80 -15.32 -0.60 1.28
CA LYS A 80 -16.30 -0.42 2.35
C LYS A 80 -16.06 -1.33 3.55
N PRO A 81 -15.78 -2.65 3.39
CA PRO A 81 -15.47 -3.52 4.52
C PRO A 81 -14.21 -3.07 5.27
N LEU A 82 -13.16 -2.69 4.54
CA LEU A 82 -11.92 -2.23 5.13
C LEU A 82 -12.12 -0.89 5.87
N ALA A 83 -12.78 0.07 5.25
CA ALA A 83 -13.09 1.36 5.87
C ALA A 83 -13.95 1.20 7.13
N TRP A 84 -14.99 0.36 7.05
CA TRP A 84 -15.83 0.01 8.19
C TRP A 84 -15.00 -0.54 9.36
N LEU A 85 -14.12 -1.51 9.08
CA LEU A 85 -13.26 -2.08 10.11
C LEU A 85 -12.32 -1.04 10.72
N ILE A 86 -11.69 -0.18 9.91
CA ILE A 86 -10.76 0.85 10.41
C ILE A 86 -11.48 1.87 11.28
N VAL A 87 -12.67 2.32 10.88
CA VAL A 87 -13.47 3.26 11.66
C VAL A 87 -13.96 2.61 12.97
N LYS A 88 -14.46 1.38 12.92
CA LYS A 88 -14.87 0.65 14.14
C LYS A 88 -13.72 0.43 15.11
N LEU A 89 -12.55 0.07 14.62
CA LEU A 89 -11.34 0.01 15.44
C LEU A 89 -10.95 1.40 15.97
N GLY A 90 -11.10 2.44 15.17
CA GLY A 90 -10.85 3.84 15.56
C GLY A 90 -11.72 4.27 16.74
N GLN A 91 -12.99 3.87 16.74
CA GLN A 91 -13.90 4.09 17.87
C GLN A 91 -13.47 3.32 19.11
N LEU A 92 -13.04 2.06 18.95
CA LEU A 92 -12.60 1.21 20.05
C LEU A 92 -11.34 1.75 20.74
N VAL A 93 -10.34 2.18 19.95
CA VAL A 93 -9.06 2.71 20.47
C VAL A 93 -9.08 4.23 20.67
N LYS A 94 -10.20 4.89 20.35
CA LYS A 94 -10.39 6.34 20.36
C LYS A 94 -9.37 7.13 19.52
N SER A 95 -8.85 6.51 18.46
CA SER A 95 -7.99 7.15 17.47
C SER A 95 -8.00 6.40 16.14
N HIS A 96 -8.39 7.10 15.08
CA HIS A 96 -8.34 6.60 13.71
C HIS A 96 -6.89 6.41 13.22
N GLY A 97 -5.95 7.19 13.76
CA GLY A 97 -4.52 7.03 13.44
C GLY A 97 -3.95 5.71 13.95
N LEU A 98 -4.26 5.37 15.22
CA LEU A 98 -3.86 4.09 15.80
C LEU A 98 -4.61 2.92 15.15
N SER A 99 -5.88 3.09 14.79
CA SER A 99 -6.64 2.01 14.16
C SER A 99 -6.07 1.61 12.79
N ILE A 100 -5.57 2.57 12.00
CA ILE A 100 -4.87 2.26 10.75
C ILE A 100 -3.60 1.45 11.01
N MET A 101 -2.79 1.84 12.00
CA MET A 101 -1.57 1.10 12.36
C MET A 101 -1.90 -0.34 12.77
N ILE A 102 -2.91 -0.52 13.62
CA ILE A 102 -3.39 -1.84 14.07
C ILE A 102 -3.91 -2.66 12.89
N MET A 103 -4.72 -2.05 12.01
CA MET A 103 -5.24 -2.72 10.81
C MET A 103 -4.10 -3.18 9.89
N GLY A 104 -3.07 -2.36 9.72
CA GLY A 104 -1.86 -2.73 8.96
C GLY A 104 -1.17 -3.96 9.52
N ILE A 105 -1.02 -4.07 10.85
CA ILE A 105 -0.46 -5.25 11.51
C ILE A 105 -1.38 -6.45 11.33
N LEU A 106 -2.69 -6.28 11.55
CA LEU A 106 -3.67 -7.35 11.47
C LEU A 106 -3.68 -7.99 10.09
N LEU A 107 -3.65 -7.19 9.02
CA LEU A 107 -3.57 -7.71 7.65
C LEU A 107 -2.26 -8.43 7.39
N ARG A 108 -1.14 -7.96 7.93
CA ARG A 108 0.14 -8.67 7.86
C ARG A 108 0.12 -10.01 8.58
N VAL A 109 -0.55 -10.09 9.74
CA VAL A 109 -0.75 -11.35 10.47
C VAL A 109 -1.60 -12.33 9.67
N ILE A 110 -2.71 -11.87 9.08
CA ILE A 110 -3.57 -12.70 8.22
C ILE A 110 -2.78 -13.22 7.00
N MET A 111 -1.94 -12.37 6.40
CA MET A 111 -1.11 -12.72 5.24
C MET A 111 0.17 -13.49 5.58
N PHE A 112 0.49 -13.67 6.87
CA PHE A 112 1.71 -14.33 7.34
C PHE A 112 1.94 -15.75 6.76
N PRO A 113 0.97 -16.68 6.74
CA PRO A 113 1.20 -18.01 6.17
C PRO A 113 1.59 -17.95 4.69
N LEU A 114 0.96 -17.06 3.93
CA LEU A 114 1.25 -16.87 2.51
C LEU A 114 2.65 -16.27 2.31
N SER A 115 2.99 -15.23 3.07
CA SER A 115 4.31 -14.59 2.99
C SER A 115 5.44 -15.53 3.45
N LYS A 116 5.19 -16.39 4.45
CA LYS A 116 6.11 -17.47 4.85
C LYS A 116 6.34 -18.47 3.71
N LYS A 117 5.29 -18.88 2.99
CA LYS A 117 5.41 -19.77 1.82
C LYS A 117 6.25 -19.12 0.72
N SER A 118 6.00 -17.85 0.41
CA SER A 118 6.79 -17.08 -0.56
C SER A 118 8.26 -16.97 -0.15
N ALA A 119 8.55 -16.69 1.13
CA ALA A 119 9.90 -16.65 1.66
C ALA A 119 10.64 -18.00 1.53
N ASN A 120 9.94 -19.12 1.78
CA ASN A 120 10.51 -20.46 1.62
C ASN A 120 10.84 -20.79 0.15
N THR A 121 9.99 -20.38 -0.80
CA THR A 121 10.29 -20.53 -2.23
C THR A 121 11.50 -19.71 -2.63
N ASN A 122 11.61 -18.46 -2.15
CA ASN A 122 12.77 -17.62 -2.44
C ASN A 122 14.07 -18.23 -1.90
N GLU A 123 14.03 -18.93 -0.77
CA GLU A 123 15.17 -19.68 -0.25
C GLU A 123 15.50 -20.91 -1.10
N LYS A 124 14.52 -21.73 -1.48
CA LYS A 124 14.72 -22.86 -2.41
C LYS A 124 15.34 -22.39 -3.74
N MET A 125 14.94 -21.20 -4.21
CA MET A 125 15.54 -20.56 -5.36
C MET A 125 17.02 -20.24 -5.17
N GLN A 126 17.49 -19.97 -3.93
CA GLN A 126 18.91 -19.81 -3.64
C GLN A 126 19.69 -21.12 -3.75
N TYR A 127 19.12 -22.24 -3.32
CA TYR A 127 19.74 -23.56 -3.49
C TYR A 127 19.80 -23.98 -4.97
N ALA A 128 18.79 -23.63 -5.77
CA ALA A 128 18.75 -23.90 -7.20
C ALA A 128 19.72 -23.04 -8.04
N GLN A 129 20.33 -22.00 -7.47
CA GLN A 129 21.16 -21.04 -8.22
C GLN A 129 22.29 -21.70 -8.99
N LYS A 130 22.95 -22.71 -8.42
CA LYS A 130 24.05 -23.42 -9.10
C LYS A 130 23.57 -24.13 -10.37
N ASP A 131 22.44 -24.83 -10.28
CA ASP A 131 21.84 -25.54 -11.41
C ASP A 131 21.38 -24.54 -12.49
N LEU A 132 20.80 -23.40 -12.09
CA LEU A 132 20.38 -22.33 -13.00
C LEU A 132 21.57 -21.67 -13.71
N LYS A 133 22.69 -21.41 -13.01
CA LYS A 133 23.92 -20.88 -13.63
C LYS A 133 24.51 -21.85 -14.65
N ASN A 134 24.47 -23.15 -14.36
CA ASN A 134 24.93 -24.17 -15.30
C ASN A 134 24.03 -24.23 -16.54
N LEU A 135 22.71 -24.11 -16.35
CA LEU A 135 21.74 -24.00 -17.44
C LEU A 135 22.04 -22.77 -18.31
N GLU A 136 22.26 -21.61 -17.72
CA GLU A 136 22.58 -20.39 -18.47
C GLU A 136 23.86 -20.54 -19.30
N LYS A 137 24.90 -21.16 -18.73
CA LYS A 137 26.14 -21.46 -19.46
C LYS A 137 25.90 -22.43 -20.63
N LYS A 138 25.09 -23.47 -20.44
CA LYS A 138 24.77 -24.48 -21.47
C LYS A 138 24.09 -23.90 -22.72
N TYR A 139 23.29 -22.85 -22.53
CA TYR A 139 22.51 -22.20 -23.60
C TYR A 139 23.05 -20.82 -24.00
N LYS A 140 24.25 -20.44 -23.55
CA LYS A 140 24.82 -19.13 -23.84
C LYS A 140 25.04 -18.97 -25.36
N GLY A 141 24.54 -17.87 -25.93
CA GLY A 141 24.66 -17.56 -27.36
C GLY A 141 23.74 -18.35 -28.29
N LYS A 142 22.82 -19.16 -27.74
CA LYS A 142 21.77 -19.85 -28.51
C LYS A 142 20.48 -19.04 -28.46
N GLU A 143 20.07 -18.49 -29.59
CA GLU A 143 18.85 -17.67 -29.71
C GLU A 143 17.77 -18.33 -30.57
N ASP A 144 18.03 -19.51 -31.11
CA ASP A 144 17.06 -20.27 -31.87
C ASP A 144 15.87 -20.69 -30.98
N LYS A 145 14.67 -20.68 -31.58
CA LYS A 145 13.41 -20.96 -30.89
C LYS A 145 13.43 -22.31 -30.17
N GLU A 146 14.09 -23.30 -30.76
CA GLU A 146 14.20 -24.65 -30.21
C GLU A 146 15.08 -24.67 -28.96
N SER A 147 16.26 -24.05 -29.00
CA SER A 147 17.14 -23.91 -27.84
C SER A 147 16.50 -23.12 -26.71
N MET A 148 15.72 -22.07 -27.01
CA MET A 148 14.99 -21.31 -25.99
C MET A 148 13.86 -22.13 -25.36
N MET A 149 13.17 -22.95 -26.14
CA MET A 149 12.16 -23.87 -25.62
C MET A 149 12.79 -24.95 -24.74
N ALA A 150 13.91 -25.55 -25.17
CA ALA A 150 14.66 -26.53 -24.39
C ALA A 150 15.21 -25.93 -23.08
N LYS A 151 15.75 -24.71 -23.13
CA LYS A 151 16.19 -23.95 -21.94
C LYS A 151 15.05 -23.76 -20.94
N SER A 152 13.86 -23.39 -21.41
CA SER A 152 12.67 -23.21 -20.57
C SER A 152 12.21 -24.52 -19.91
N GLN A 153 12.24 -25.63 -20.66
CA GLN A 153 11.90 -26.95 -20.14
C GLN A 153 12.89 -27.44 -19.08
N GLU A 154 14.21 -27.32 -19.34
CA GLU A 154 15.24 -27.69 -18.36
C GLU A 154 15.17 -26.81 -17.10
N MET A 155 14.87 -25.51 -17.25
CA MET A 155 14.62 -24.62 -16.12
C MET A 155 13.44 -25.10 -15.27
N MET A 156 12.34 -25.52 -15.90
CA MET A 156 11.18 -26.07 -15.19
C MET A 156 11.54 -27.37 -14.46
N MET A 157 12.37 -28.23 -15.05
CA MET A 157 12.86 -29.45 -14.41
C MET A 157 13.73 -29.14 -13.19
N ILE A 158 14.59 -28.12 -13.26
CA ILE A 158 15.36 -27.62 -12.11
C ILE A 158 14.41 -27.11 -11.03
N TYR A 159 13.40 -26.31 -11.36
CA TYR A 159 12.41 -25.84 -10.39
C TYR A 159 11.65 -26.98 -9.73
N LYS A 160 11.26 -28.01 -10.49
CA LYS A 160 10.61 -29.21 -9.95
C LYS A 160 11.53 -29.99 -9.02
N LYS A 161 12.81 -30.17 -9.40
CA LYS A 161 13.83 -30.85 -8.59
C LYS A 161 14.06 -30.15 -7.25
N HIS A 162 14.03 -28.82 -7.22
CA HIS A 162 14.20 -28.03 -5.99
C HIS A 162 12.86 -27.68 -5.31
N GLU A 163 11.74 -28.25 -5.76
CA GLU A 163 10.38 -27.98 -5.23
C GLU A 163 10.03 -26.49 -5.16
N ILE A 164 10.50 -25.72 -6.14
CA ILE A 164 10.23 -24.30 -6.28
C ILE A 164 8.88 -24.15 -6.97
N SER A 165 7.94 -23.44 -6.32
CA SER A 165 6.66 -23.08 -6.93
C SER A 165 6.75 -21.67 -7.52
N PRO A 166 6.81 -21.50 -8.85
CA PRO A 166 6.93 -20.17 -9.48
C PRO A 166 5.76 -19.24 -9.11
N MET A 167 4.59 -19.82 -8.84
CA MET A 167 3.37 -19.08 -8.54
C MET A 167 3.34 -18.48 -7.12
N SER A 168 4.12 -19.03 -6.20
CA SER A 168 4.05 -18.61 -4.79
C SER A 168 4.56 -17.19 -4.54
N GLY A 169 5.53 -16.71 -5.33
CA GLY A 169 6.01 -15.33 -5.28
C GLY A 169 5.02 -14.33 -5.88
N CYS A 170 4.41 -14.65 -7.03
CA CYS A 170 3.49 -13.74 -7.72
C CYS A 170 2.13 -13.63 -7.02
N ILE A 171 1.62 -14.72 -6.41
CA ILE A 171 0.35 -14.67 -5.65
C ILE A 171 0.43 -13.67 -4.49
N PHE A 172 1.56 -13.65 -3.76
CA PHE A 172 1.73 -12.71 -2.66
C PHE A 172 1.69 -11.26 -3.14
N ALA A 173 2.43 -10.94 -4.22
CA ALA A 173 2.42 -9.60 -4.80
C ALA A 173 1.04 -9.22 -5.37
N PHE A 174 0.37 -10.17 -6.04
CA PHE A 174 -0.95 -9.98 -6.63
C PHE A 174 -2.03 -9.71 -5.57
N LEU A 175 -1.91 -10.31 -4.39
CA LEU A 175 -2.84 -10.07 -3.28
C LEU A 175 -2.50 -8.77 -2.52
N GLN A 176 -1.23 -8.41 -2.45
CA GLN A 176 -0.77 -7.20 -1.76
C GLN A 176 -1.20 -5.90 -2.46
N LEU A 177 -1.18 -5.86 -3.79
CA LEU A 177 -1.50 -4.65 -4.56
C LEU A 177 -2.97 -4.21 -4.37
N PRO A 178 -3.99 -5.08 -4.52
CA PRO A 178 -5.38 -4.74 -4.23
C PRO A 178 -5.58 -4.23 -2.80
N ILE A 179 -4.99 -4.89 -1.81
CA ILE A 179 -5.13 -4.46 -0.41
C ILE A 179 -4.59 -3.05 -0.21
N PHE A 180 -3.45 -2.72 -0.83
CA PHE A 180 -2.90 -1.36 -0.77
C PHE A 180 -3.83 -0.32 -1.40
N PHE A 181 -4.38 -0.58 -2.59
CA PHE A 181 -5.33 0.33 -3.23
C PHE A 181 -6.62 0.47 -2.44
N ALA A 182 -7.12 -0.62 -1.84
CA ALA A 182 -8.29 -0.60 -0.98
C ALA A 182 -8.06 0.29 0.25
N PHE A 183 -6.88 0.20 0.88
CA PHE A 183 -6.49 1.09 1.97
C PHE A 183 -6.41 2.55 1.55
N LEU A 184 -5.74 2.80 0.42
CA LEU A 184 -5.58 4.15 -0.13
C LEU A 184 -6.95 4.79 -0.34
N GLU A 185 -7.85 4.07 -0.99
CA GLU A 185 -9.19 4.53 -1.28
C GLU A 185 -10.04 4.66 0.00
N ALA A 186 -9.97 3.71 0.94
CA ALA A 186 -10.67 3.78 2.21
C ALA A 186 -10.27 5.03 3.02
N VAL A 187 -8.98 5.36 3.06
CA VAL A 187 -8.49 6.56 3.76
C VAL A 187 -8.98 7.83 3.06
N TYR A 188 -8.92 7.90 1.74
CA TYR A 188 -9.38 9.10 1.02
C TYR A 188 -10.89 9.32 1.13
N ARG A 189 -11.69 8.25 1.15
CA ARG A 189 -13.15 8.34 1.08
C ARG A 189 -13.86 8.44 2.42
N VAL A 190 -13.11 8.36 3.53
CA VAL A 190 -13.62 8.53 4.89
C VAL A 190 -13.18 9.90 5.41
N PRO A 191 -14.09 10.89 5.47
CA PRO A 191 -13.76 12.23 5.94
C PRO A 191 -13.16 12.29 7.36
N ALA A 192 -13.50 11.34 8.25
CA ALA A 192 -12.99 11.32 9.62
C ALA A 192 -11.45 11.35 9.72
N PHE A 193 -10.72 10.83 8.73
CA PHE A 193 -9.25 10.93 8.71
C PHE A 193 -8.74 12.36 8.47
N PHE A 194 -9.51 13.20 7.78
CA PHE A 194 -9.12 14.58 7.53
C PHE A 194 -9.40 15.49 8.74
N GLU A 195 -10.22 15.02 9.67
CA GLU A 195 -10.65 15.75 10.87
C GLU A 195 -9.78 15.42 12.11
N GLU A 196 -9.16 14.24 12.14
CA GLU A 196 -8.34 13.80 13.27
C GLU A 196 -6.86 14.14 13.09
N ASN A 197 -6.28 14.66 14.17
CA ASN A 197 -4.83 14.81 14.33
C ASN A 197 -4.29 13.70 15.23
N LEU A 198 -3.18 13.08 14.83
CA LEU A 198 -2.38 12.19 15.67
C LEU A 198 -1.02 12.83 15.93
N TRP A 199 -0.72 13.08 17.20
CA TRP A 199 0.49 13.78 17.65
C TRP A 199 0.64 15.17 17.01
N LYS A 200 1.52 15.30 16.01
CA LYS A 200 1.79 16.56 15.30
C LYS A 200 1.38 16.52 13.82
N PHE A 201 0.61 15.50 13.45
CA PHE A 201 0.23 15.22 12.08
C PHE A 201 -1.29 15.15 11.95
N ASN A 202 -1.83 15.74 10.88
CA ASN A 202 -3.19 15.48 10.46
C ASN A 202 -3.20 14.23 9.59
N LEU A 203 -4.12 13.29 9.86
CA LEU A 203 -4.09 11.98 9.20
C LEU A 203 -4.40 12.08 7.69
N GLY A 204 -5.21 13.07 7.28
CA GLY A 204 -5.58 13.31 5.89
C GLY A 204 -4.57 14.16 5.11
N MET A 205 -3.72 14.94 5.78
CA MET A 205 -2.71 15.79 5.14
C MET A 205 -1.50 14.99 4.66
N THR A 206 -0.96 15.45 3.54
CA THR A 206 0.30 14.99 2.95
C THR A 206 1.51 15.76 3.52
N PRO A 207 2.73 15.21 3.45
CA PRO A 207 3.93 15.97 3.81
C PRO A 207 4.09 17.29 3.04
N THR A 208 3.71 17.34 1.75
CA THR A 208 3.73 18.59 0.98
C THR A 208 2.82 19.67 1.55
N GLU A 209 1.60 19.30 1.96
CA GLU A 209 0.67 20.23 2.60
C GLU A 209 1.16 20.63 3.99
N GLY A 210 1.75 19.69 4.72
CA GLY A 210 2.40 19.95 6.01
C GLY A 210 3.51 20.99 5.92
N PHE A 211 4.37 20.90 4.90
CA PHE A 211 5.42 21.89 4.67
C PHE A 211 4.88 23.25 4.24
N ALA A 212 3.80 23.27 3.45
CA ALA A 212 3.15 24.52 3.03
C ALA A 212 2.62 25.33 4.23
N VAL A 213 2.25 24.66 5.32
CA VAL A 213 1.82 25.30 6.59
C VAL A 213 2.96 25.40 7.62
N ASN A 214 4.22 25.35 7.18
CA ASN A 214 5.44 25.41 8.03
C ASN A 214 5.53 24.33 9.11
N ASN A 215 4.85 23.19 8.95
CA ASN A 215 4.97 22.05 9.85
C ASN A 215 6.06 21.09 9.36
N TYR A 216 7.29 21.31 9.82
CA TYR A 216 8.44 20.48 9.45
C TYR A 216 8.45 19.09 10.09
N TRP A 217 7.54 18.77 11.03
CA TRP A 217 7.45 17.43 11.61
C TRP A 217 7.21 16.36 10.55
N TYR A 218 6.53 16.71 9.45
CA TYR A 218 6.26 15.79 8.35
C TYR A 218 7.52 15.23 7.67
N LEU A 219 8.68 15.87 7.86
CA LEU A 219 9.97 15.33 7.40
C LEU A 219 10.31 14.00 8.08
N ILE A 220 9.93 13.84 9.36
CA ILE A 220 10.16 12.60 10.11
C ILE A 220 9.37 11.45 9.47
N LEU A 221 8.13 11.69 9.03
CA LEU A 221 7.32 10.66 8.36
C LEU A 221 7.97 10.21 7.04
N VAL A 222 8.45 11.15 6.23
CA VAL A 222 9.16 10.86 4.98
C VAL A 222 10.40 10.01 5.25
N VAL A 223 11.23 10.43 6.22
CA VAL A 223 12.45 9.69 6.59
C VAL A 223 12.10 8.27 7.09
N LEU A 224 11.08 8.13 7.94
CA LEU A 224 10.65 6.82 8.43
C LEU A 224 10.13 5.91 7.32
N ILE A 225 9.38 6.43 6.34
CA ILE A 225 8.92 5.65 5.17
C ILE A 225 10.11 5.15 4.36
N ILE A 226 11.08 6.02 4.08
CA ILE A 226 12.27 5.69 3.29
C ILE A 226 13.09 4.63 4.02
N LEU A 227 13.37 4.82 5.31
CA LEU A 227 14.10 3.87 6.14
C LEU A 227 13.37 2.53 6.22
N ALA A 228 12.07 2.53 6.52
CA ALA A 228 11.27 1.31 6.59
C ALA A 228 11.29 0.53 5.27
N THR A 229 11.15 1.23 4.14
CA THR A 229 11.19 0.64 2.79
C THR A 229 12.58 0.09 2.49
N TYR A 230 13.64 0.86 2.76
CA TYR A 230 15.02 0.43 2.57
C TYR A 230 15.35 -0.82 3.38
N PHE A 231 15.04 -0.84 4.68
CA PHE A 231 15.31 -1.99 5.54
C PHE A 231 14.44 -3.19 5.19
N SER A 232 13.19 -2.99 4.74
CA SER A 232 12.33 -4.06 4.26
C SER A 232 12.95 -4.78 3.05
N PHE A 233 13.42 -4.04 2.04
CA PHE A 233 14.07 -4.60 0.86
C PHE A 233 15.48 -5.15 1.14
N LYS A 234 16.27 -4.48 1.97
CA LYS A 234 17.61 -4.96 2.35
C LYS A 234 17.57 -6.30 3.08
N ASN A 235 16.53 -6.51 3.90
CA ASN A 235 16.35 -7.76 4.63
C ASN A 235 15.75 -8.87 3.78
N MET A 236 15.33 -8.57 2.54
CA MET A 236 14.95 -9.57 1.56
C MET A 236 16.21 -10.31 1.07
N ASN A 237 16.13 -11.63 1.01
CA ASN A 237 17.25 -12.48 0.63
C ASN A 237 17.59 -12.29 -0.85
N VAL A 238 18.73 -11.65 -1.13
CA VAL A 238 19.20 -11.38 -2.50
C VAL A 238 19.83 -12.67 -3.07
N SER A 239 19.38 -13.09 -4.24
CA SER A 239 19.95 -14.21 -5.01
C SER A 239 21.44 -13.95 -5.33
N ALA A 240 22.25 -15.01 -5.43
CA ALA A 240 23.69 -14.92 -5.68
C ALA A 240 24.07 -15.00 -7.18
N ASP A 241 23.10 -15.08 -8.09
CA ASP A 241 23.35 -14.91 -9.53
C ASP A 241 23.49 -13.44 -9.92
N GLU A 242 24.48 -13.09 -10.73
CA GLU A 242 24.87 -11.70 -10.97
C GLU A 242 23.84 -10.97 -11.85
N ALA A 243 23.21 -11.65 -12.81
CA ALA A 243 22.16 -11.09 -13.65
C ALA A 243 20.84 -10.94 -12.87
N GLN A 244 20.44 -11.98 -12.15
CA GLN A 244 19.22 -11.94 -11.32
C GLN A 244 19.35 -10.98 -10.13
N ALA A 245 20.52 -10.94 -9.47
CA ALA A 245 20.81 -10.00 -8.40
C ALA A 245 20.82 -8.56 -8.89
N LYS A 246 21.37 -8.31 -10.09
CA LYS A 246 21.36 -6.98 -10.70
C LYS A 246 19.94 -6.53 -11.03
N GLN A 247 19.10 -7.43 -11.57
CA GLN A 247 17.68 -7.15 -11.80
C GLN A 247 16.93 -6.84 -10.49
N MET A 248 17.12 -7.65 -9.45
CA MET A 248 16.50 -7.43 -8.14
C MET A 248 16.99 -6.14 -7.47
N LYS A 249 18.29 -5.84 -7.56
CA LYS A 249 18.87 -4.60 -7.05
C LYS A 249 18.30 -3.40 -7.80
N MET A 250 18.23 -3.45 -9.14
CA MET A 250 17.61 -2.40 -9.95
C MET A 250 16.14 -2.18 -9.56
N MET A 251 15.36 -3.25 -9.41
CA MET A 251 13.95 -3.17 -9.01
C MET A 251 13.80 -2.56 -7.60
N SER A 252 14.60 -3.02 -6.63
CA SER A 252 14.54 -2.50 -5.25
C SER A 252 14.98 -1.04 -5.16
N THR A 253 16.04 -0.64 -5.86
CA THR A 253 16.50 0.76 -5.92
C THR A 253 15.45 1.64 -6.57
N PHE A 254 14.87 1.21 -7.69
CA PHE A 254 13.79 1.93 -8.35
C PHE A 254 12.59 2.12 -7.41
N MET A 255 12.15 1.06 -6.73
CA MET A 255 11.05 1.15 -5.77
C MET A 255 11.36 2.08 -4.60
N ILE A 256 12.58 2.07 -4.06
CA ILE A 256 12.98 2.99 -2.98
C ILE A 256 12.96 4.44 -3.46
N VAL A 257 13.46 4.74 -4.66
CA VAL A 257 13.41 6.09 -5.23
C VAL A 257 11.97 6.52 -5.50
N PHE A 258 11.18 5.63 -6.11
CA PHE A 258 9.77 5.87 -6.40
C PHE A 258 8.97 6.17 -5.13
N ILE A 259 9.11 5.34 -4.09
CA ILE A 259 8.44 5.55 -2.80
C ILE A 259 8.97 6.81 -2.10
N SER A 260 10.26 7.12 -2.21
CA SER A 260 10.79 8.39 -1.69
C SER A 260 10.06 9.60 -2.30
N ILE A 261 9.86 9.63 -3.62
CA ILE A 261 9.16 10.72 -4.31
C ILE A 261 7.67 10.73 -3.95
N VAL A 262 7.02 9.57 -4.01
CA VAL A 262 5.58 9.44 -3.74
C VAL A 262 5.24 9.68 -2.26
N SER A 263 6.17 9.44 -1.34
CA SER A 263 5.94 9.65 0.10
C SER A 263 5.52 11.08 0.44
N PHE A 264 5.95 12.06 -0.36
CA PHE A 264 5.57 13.46 -0.20
C PHE A 264 4.10 13.74 -0.53
N THR A 265 3.46 12.89 -1.35
CA THR A 265 2.09 13.08 -1.86
C THR A 265 1.07 12.13 -1.22
N LEU A 266 1.51 11.20 -0.38
CA LEU A 266 0.63 10.28 0.33
C LEU A 266 0.12 10.91 1.64
N PRO A 267 -1.14 10.64 2.04
CA PRO A 267 -1.67 11.09 3.32
C PRO A 267 -0.92 10.45 4.49
N THR A 268 -0.83 11.16 5.61
CA THR A 268 -0.20 10.67 6.83
C THR A 268 -0.76 9.32 7.28
N ALA A 269 -2.07 9.12 7.19
CA ALA A 269 -2.73 7.85 7.47
C ALA A 269 -2.08 6.68 6.70
N ILE A 270 -1.83 6.86 5.40
CA ILE A 270 -1.18 5.85 4.56
C ILE A 270 0.30 5.69 4.91
N ALA A 271 0.98 6.78 5.27
CA ALA A 271 2.34 6.74 5.76
C ALA A 271 2.48 5.88 7.03
N LEU A 272 1.58 6.05 8.00
CA LEU A 272 1.56 5.27 9.25
C LEU A 272 1.33 3.78 8.98
N TYR A 273 0.36 3.45 8.13
CA TYR A 273 0.15 2.09 7.65
C TYR A 273 1.44 1.52 7.02
N TRP A 274 2.07 2.28 6.12
CA TRP A 274 3.25 1.83 5.37
C TRP A 274 4.45 1.54 6.29
N ILE A 275 4.71 2.42 7.26
CA ILE A 275 5.79 2.29 8.23
C ILE A 275 5.59 1.02 9.06
N VAL A 276 4.42 0.84 9.65
CA VAL A 276 4.12 -0.31 10.52
C VAL A 276 4.12 -1.62 9.73
N SER A 277 3.55 -1.62 8.52
CA SER A 277 3.50 -2.76 7.61
C SER A 277 4.90 -3.23 7.19
N ASN A 278 5.82 -2.29 6.89
CA ASN A 278 7.21 -2.63 6.61
C ASN A 278 7.99 -3.01 7.87
N GLY A 279 7.72 -2.37 9.02
CA GLY A 279 8.26 -2.77 10.32
C GLY A 279 7.94 -4.23 10.65
N PHE A 280 6.68 -4.64 10.47
CA PHE A 280 6.27 -6.04 10.59
C PHE A 280 7.04 -6.94 9.62
N THR A 281 7.19 -6.53 8.36
CA THR A 281 7.92 -7.30 7.34
C THR A 281 9.39 -7.50 7.74
N ILE A 282 10.03 -6.48 8.28
CA ILE A 282 11.40 -6.56 8.81
C ILE A 282 11.47 -7.57 9.95
N ILE A 283 10.59 -7.45 10.94
CA ILE A 283 10.53 -8.37 12.09
C ILE A 283 10.27 -9.80 11.62
N GLN A 284 9.30 -10.00 10.73
CA GLN A 284 8.99 -11.27 10.11
C GLN A 284 10.24 -11.87 9.42
N ASN A 285 10.93 -11.11 8.58
CA ASN A 285 12.10 -11.58 7.86
C ASN A 285 13.24 -11.95 8.82
N LEU A 286 13.42 -11.19 9.90
CA LEU A 286 14.40 -11.50 10.95
C LEU A 286 14.06 -12.79 11.71
N ILE A 287 12.79 -13.00 12.07
CA ILE A 287 12.34 -14.22 12.73
C ILE A 287 12.53 -15.44 11.82
N LEU A 288 12.12 -15.33 10.55
CA LEU A 288 12.27 -16.40 9.56
C LEU A 288 13.73 -16.75 9.28
N LYS A 289 14.65 -15.77 9.37
CA LYS A 289 16.10 -16.01 9.29
C LYS A 289 16.67 -16.68 10.54
N LYS A 290 16.23 -16.27 11.74
CA LYS A 290 16.74 -16.79 13.01
C LYS A 290 16.27 -18.21 13.32
N GLY A 291 15.00 -18.53 13.08
CA GLY A 291 14.44 -19.88 13.34
C GLY A 291 14.95 -20.97 12.40
N LYS A 292 15.98 -20.68 11.60
CA LYS A 292 16.61 -21.56 10.61
C LYS A 292 18.12 -21.70 10.81
N LYS A 293 18.70 -20.98 11.79
CA LYS A 293 20.04 -21.28 12.33
C LYS A 293 19.91 -22.34 13.41
#